data_AF-A0A183F762-F1
#
_entry.id   AF-A0A183F762-F1
#
_cell.length_a   1.000
_cell.length_b   1.000
_cell.length_c   1.000
_cell.angle_alpha   90.00
_cell.angle_beta   90.00
_cell.angle_gamma   90.00
#
_symmetry.space_group_name_H-M   'P 1'
#
loop_
_entity.id
_entity.type
_entity.pdbx_description
1 polymer ?
#
loop_
_entity_poly.entity_id
_entity_poly.type
_entity_poly.pdbx_seq_one_letter_code
_entity_poly.pdbx_strand_id
1 'polypeptide(L)'
;LVSSLATLEGDEAFEASLLGHAEEVAQERISDDELIFIRGPKARTASSIVLRGANDVMLDEMERSVHDALSVVRRVLESRRLVVGGGAVETALNVWLEAFATTLINVFLPEVAALQSSREQLAVAEFAQALLVIPKTLSANAAKDSTELVAKLRAFHHKAQTNVQLQHLKWAGLDLEEGDIRDNRVAGVIEPLMSKVCCASNKGGI
;
A
#
# COMPACT_ATOMS: atom_id res chain seq x y z
N LEU A 1 -4.77 -29.43 18.63
CA LEU A 1 -3.37 -29.60 19.08
C LEU A 1 -3.38 -30.64 20.18
N VAL A 2 -2.73 -31.78 19.96
CA VAL A 2 -2.56 -32.79 21.00
C VAL A 2 -1.48 -32.26 21.95
N SER A 3 -1.84 -32.02 23.20
CA SER A 3 -0.96 -31.37 24.18
C SER A 3 -0.01 -32.34 24.89
N SER A 4 -0.20 -33.65 24.74
CA SER A 4 0.65 -34.69 25.32
C SER A 4 0.47 -36.02 24.57
N LEU A 5 1.57 -36.75 24.39
CA LEU A 5 1.57 -38.13 23.88
C LEU A 5 1.43 -39.17 25.01
N ALA A 6 1.36 -38.73 26.27
CA ALA A 6 1.28 -39.61 27.43
C ALA A 6 -0.14 -40.14 27.64
N THR A 7 -0.26 -41.45 27.73
CA THR A 7 -1.45 -42.15 28.19
C THR A 7 -1.53 -42.13 29.72
N LEU A 8 -2.72 -42.40 30.27
CA LEU A 8 -2.95 -42.44 31.72
C LEU A 8 -2.10 -43.50 32.45
N GLU A 9 -1.56 -44.48 31.70
CA GLU A 9 -0.70 -45.55 32.21
C GLU A 9 0.80 -45.19 32.17
N GLY A 10 1.15 -44.01 31.64
CA GLY A 10 2.53 -43.52 31.56
C GLY A 10 3.27 -43.87 30.26
N ASP A 11 2.62 -44.60 29.34
CA ASP A 11 3.18 -44.94 28.03
C ASP A 11 2.92 -43.84 27.00
N GLU A 12 3.82 -43.71 26.01
CA GLU A 12 3.63 -42.83 24.86
C GLU A 12 2.85 -43.54 23.76
N ALA A 13 1.62 -43.09 23.49
CA ALA A 13 0.80 -43.62 22.41
C ALA A 13 0.16 -42.49 21.61
N PHE A 14 0.12 -42.66 20.28
CA PHE A 14 -0.59 -41.75 19.37
C PHE A 14 -1.42 -42.54 18.37
N GLU A 15 -2.54 -41.98 17.96
CA GLU A 15 -3.31 -42.53 16.86
C GLU A 15 -2.63 -42.23 15.52
N ALA A 16 -2.48 -43.25 14.67
CA ALA A 16 -1.91 -43.09 13.34
C ALA A 16 -2.68 -42.09 12.45
N SER A 17 -3.97 -41.84 12.75
CA SER A 17 -4.83 -40.84 12.12
C SER A 17 -4.33 -39.39 12.31
N LEU A 18 -3.55 -39.14 13.35
CA LEU A 18 -3.05 -37.81 13.73
C LEU A 18 -1.70 -37.47 13.08
N LEU A 19 -1.10 -38.41 12.34
CA LEU A 19 0.16 -38.19 11.63
C LEU A 19 -0.06 -37.37 10.35
N GLY A 20 0.79 -36.36 10.17
CA GLY A 20 0.84 -35.57 8.93
C GLY A 20 1.46 -36.34 7.77
N HIS A 21 1.07 -36.00 6.55
CA HIS A 21 1.67 -36.55 5.33
C HIS A 21 2.52 -35.48 4.63
N ALA A 22 3.74 -35.86 4.24
CA ALA A 22 4.62 -35.12 3.36
C ALA A 22 5.12 -36.04 2.25
N GLU A 23 5.24 -35.50 1.03
CA GLU A 23 5.72 -36.24 -0.13
C GLU A 23 7.23 -36.51 -0.06
N GLU A 24 7.99 -35.54 0.45
CA GLU A 24 9.43 -35.63 0.55
C GLU A 24 9.90 -34.97 1.85
N VAL A 25 10.80 -35.65 2.56
CA VAL A 25 11.56 -35.09 3.68
C VAL A 25 13.03 -35.29 3.38
N ALA A 26 13.74 -34.20 3.13
CA ALA A 26 15.14 -34.21 2.74
C ALA A 26 15.96 -33.36 3.71
N GLN A 27 17.12 -33.87 4.11
CA GLN A 27 18.11 -33.10 4.84
C GLN A 27 19.13 -32.58 3.83
N GLU A 28 19.20 -31.27 3.68
CA GLU A 28 20.15 -30.63 2.78
C GLU A 28 21.06 -29.71 3.60
N ARG A 29 22.36 -29.79 3.34
CA ARG A 29 23.32 -28.87 3.94
C ARG A 29 23.35 -27.58 3.15
N ILE A 30 23.04 -26.47 3.81
CA ILE A 30 23.10 -25.13 3.25
C ILE A 30 24.14 -24.34 4.03
N SER A 31 25.25 -24.03 3.38
CA SER A 31 26.42 -23.43 4.02
C SER A 31 26.98 -24.34 5.13
N ASP A 32 26.95 -23.86 6.37
CA ASP A 32 27.48 -24.58 7.54
C ASP A 32 26.38 -25.29 8.34
N ASP A 33 25.11 -25.06 7.99
CA ASP A 33 23.95 -25.61 8.68
C ASP A 33 23.30 -26.75 7.89
N GLU A 34 22.71 -27.69 8.61
CA GLU A 34 21.89 -28.76 8.05
C GLU A 34 20.42 -28.41 8.23
N LEU A 35 19.71 -28.22 7.11
CA LEU A 35 18.30 -27.86 7.09
C LEU A 35 17.46 -29.07 6.66
N ILE A 36 16.36 -29.29 7.38
CA ILE A 36 15.37 -30.32 7.04
C ILE A 36 14.26 -29.66 6.22
N PHE A 37 14.16 -30.05 4.95
CA PHE A 37 13.10 -29.62 4.05
C PHE A 37 11.96 -30.63 4.04
N ILE A 38 10.77 -30.16 4.36
CA ILE A 38 9.53 -30.92 4.24
C ILE A 38 8.77 -30.37 3.03
N ARG A 39 8.66 -31.17 1.96
CA ARG A 39 8.03 -30.79 0.68
C ARG A 39 6.78 -31.63 0.44
N GLY A 40 5.81 -31.02 -0.26
CA GLY A 40 4.53 -31.64 -0.58
C GLY A 40 3.68 -32.06 0.62
N PRO A 41 3.45 -31.20 1.65
CA PRO A 41 2.50 -31.54 2.70
C PRO A 41 1.07 -31.65 2.15
N LYS A 42 0.26 -32.55 2.72
CA LYS A 42 -1.16 -32.75 2.32
C LYS A 42 -1.98 -31.46 2.41
N ALA A 43 -1.69 -30.61 3.40
CA ALA A 43 -2.27 -29.28 3.54
C ALA A 43 -1.27 -28.20 3.07
N ARG A 44 -1.67 -27.38 2.10
CA ARG A 44 -0.86 -26.24 1.59
C ARG A 44 -1.15 -24.95 2.37
N THR A 45 -1.22 -25.04 3.69
CA THR A 45 -1.54 -23.90 4.58
C THR A 45 -0.33 -23.09 5.01
N ALA A 46 0.88 -23.63 4.82
CA ALA A 46 2.12 -22.98 5.22
C ALA A 46 3.20 -23.18 4.14
N SER A 47 4.03 -22.15 3.98
CA SER A 47 5.21 -22.15 3.13
C SER A 47 6.32 -21.37 3.84
N SER A 48 7.54 -21.89 3.79
CA SER A 48 8.72 -21.22 4.36
C SER A 48 9.60 -20.67 3.24
N ILE A 49 10.06 -19.44 3.39
CA ILE A 49 11.02 -18.80 2.48
C ILE A 49 12.36 -18.76 3.20
N VAL A 50 13.41 -19.31 2.58
CA VAL A 50 14.76 -19.27 3.12
C VAL A 50 15.50 -18.07 2.52
N LEU A 51 15.90 -17.12 3.37
CA LEU A 51 16.69 -15.95 2.98
C LEU A 51 18.17 -16.22 3.24
N ARG A 52 19.03 -15.82 2.31
CA ARG A 52 20.48 -15.93 2.44
C ARG A 52 21.11 -14.56 2.16
N GLY A 53 21.86 -14.05 3.12
CA GLY A 53 22.54 -12.76 3.05
C GLY A 53 24.00 -12.88 3.47
N ALA A 54 24.79 -11.85 3.21
CA ALA A 54 26.22 -11.84 3.53
C ALA A 54 26.50 -11.55 5.02
N ASN A 55 25.58 -10.92 5.72
CA ASN A 55 25.66 -10.60 7.14
C ASN A 55 24.24 -10.48 7.75
N ASP A 56 24.17 -10.50 9.09
CA ASP A 56 22.89 -10.49 9.82
C ASP A 56 22.08 -9.22 9.56
N VAL A 57 22.75 -8.06 9.41
CA VAL A 57 22.08 -6.78 9.13
C VAL A 57 21.34 -6.82 7.78
N MET A 58 21.98 -7.40 6.76
CA MET A 58 21.35 -7.58 5.46
C MET A 58 20.21 -8.60 5.52
N LEU A 59 20.36 -9.68 6.29
CA LEU A 59 19.31 -10.66 6.50
C LEU A 59 18.07 -10.04 7.18
N ASP A 60 18.27 -9.24 8.22
CA ASP A 60 17.19 -8.53 8.91
C ASP A 60 16.43 -7.59 7.97
N GLU A 61 17.15 -6.85 7.12
CA GLU A 61 16.54 -5.95 6.15
C GLU A 61 15.80 -6.72 5.03
N MET A 62 16.34 -7.85 4.60
CA MET A 62 15.68 -8.74 3.64
C MET A 62 14.40 -9.35 4.23
N GLU A 63 14.43 -9.78 5.50
CA GLU A 63 13.25 -10.30 6.20
C GLU A 63 12.15 -9.24 6.26
N ARG A 64 12.48 -8.02 6.70
CA ARG A 64 11.55 -6.88 6.75
C ARG A 64 10.96 -6.59 5.37
N SER A 65 11.80 -6.53 4.34
CA SER A 65 11.37 -6.27 2.96
C SER A 65 10.40 -7.32 2.43
N VAL A 66 10.67 -8.61 2.68
CA VAL A 66 9.79 -9.71 2.26
C VAL A 66 8.49 -9.69 3.06
N HIS A 67 8.56 -9.43 4.37
CA HIS A 67 7.39 -9.32 5.21
C HIS A 67 6.45 -8.19 4.75
N ASP A 68 7.01 -7.03 4.42
CA ASP A 68 6.26 -5.88 3.91
C ASP A 68 5.62 -6.17 2.56
N ALA A 69 6.37 -6.79 1.64
CA ALA A 69 5.86 -7.18 0.33
C ALA A 69 4.67 -8.16 0.45
N LEU A 70 4.81 -9.21 1.28
CA LEU A 70 3.73 -10.17 1.53
C LEU A 70 2.52 -9.51 2.21
N SER A 71 2.76 -8.59 3.13
CA SER A 71 1.71 -7.83 3.81
C SER A 71 0.91 -6.96 2.84
N VAL A 72 1.57 -6.32 1.87
CA VAL A 72 0.90 -5.55 0.81
C VAL A 72 0.06 -6.48 -0.07
N VAL A 73 0.63 -7.60 -0.55
CA VAL A 73 -0.09 -8.57 -1.38
C VAL A 73 -1.32 -9.12 -0.65
N ARG A 74 -1.18 -9.47 0.63
CA ARG A 74 -2.29 -9.89 1.48
C ARG A 74 -3.40 -8.84 1.52
N ARG A 75 -3.07 -7.57 1.75
CA ARG A 75 -4.05 -6.47 1.76
C ARG A 75 -4.75 -6.29 0.41
N VAL A 76 -4.04 -6.50 -0.70
CA VAL A 76 -4.65 -6.49 -2.05
C VAL A 76 -5.68 -7.61 -2.18
N LEU A 77 -5.33 -8.83 -1.76
CA LEU A 77 -6.21 -10.00 -1.85
C LEU A 77 -7.45 -9.87 -0.96
N GLU A 78 -7.29 -9.31 0.24
CA GLU A 78 -8.39 -9.07 1.19
C GLU A 78 -9.33 -7.95 0.72
N SER A 79 -8.78 -6.80 0.30
CA SER A 79 -9.58 -5.61 -0.03
C SER A 79 -10.18 -5.65 -1.44
N ARG A 80 -9.56 -6.37 -2.38
CA ARG A 80 -9.92 -6.43 -3.81
C ARG A 80 -10.08 -5.05 -4.49
N ARG A 81 -9.53 -3.99 -3.88
CA ARG A 81 -9.64 -2.61 -4.35
C ARG A 81 -8.24 -2.01 -4.44
N LEU A 82 -7.90 -1.59 -5.65
CA LEU A 82 -6.61 -1.02 -6.00
C LEU A 82 -6.77 0.42 -6.46
N VAL A 83 -5.75 1.22 -6.22
CA VAL A 83 -5.59 2.58 -6.73
C VAL A 83 -4.23 2.73 -7.38
N VAL A 84 -4.07 3.73 -8.24
CA VAL A 84 -2.78 4.07 -8.82
C VAL A 84 -1.89 4.75 -7.79
N GLY A 85 -0.62 4.39 -7.76
CA GLY A 85 0.39 5.01 -6.90
C GLY A 85 1.03 6.26 -7.51
N GLY A 86 2.19 6.66 -6.98
CA GLY A 86 2.97 7.78 -7.52
C GLY A 86 2.34 9.16 -7.32
N GLY A 87 1.63 9.37 -6.20
CA GLY A 87 1.03 10.66 -5.85
C GLY A 87 -0.23 11.04 -6.65
N ALA A 88 -0.74 10.12 -7.48
CA ALA A 88 -1.91 10.33 -8.32
C ALA A 88 -3.18 10.56 -7.50
N VAL A 89 -3.40 9.75 -6.45
CA VAL A 89 -4.59 9.83 -5.59
C VAL A 89 -4.60 11.15 -4.81
N GLU A 90 -3.46 11.51 -4.22
CA GLU A 90 -3.30 12.73 -3.45
C GLU A 90 -3.54 13.98 -4.31
N THR A 91 -3.03 13.97 -5.54
CA THR A 91 -3.19 15.10 -6.46
C THR A 91 -4.61 15.18 -7.02
N ALA A 92 -5.24 14.04 -7.33
CA ALA A 92 -6.64 14.01 -7.73
C ALA A 92 -7.57 14.52 -6.61
N LEU A 93 -7.31 14.13 -5.36
CA LEU A 93 -8.03 14.61 -4.20
C LEU A 93 -7.81 16.11 -3.95
N ASN A 94 -6.58 16.62 -4.13
CA ASN A 94 -6.31 18.06 -4.05
C ASN A 94 -7.21 18.85 -5.02
N VAL A 95 -7.21 18.49 -6.31
CA VAL A 95 -8.02 19.17 -7.33
C VAL A 95 -9.51 19.07 -7.02
N TRP A 96 -9.97 17.89 -6.57
CA TRP A 96 -11.37 17.68 -6.24
C TRP A 96 -11.81 18.50 -5.03
N LEU A 97 -11.00 18.54 -3.97
CA LEU A 97 -11.27 19.30 -2.75
C LEU A 97 -11.25 20.81 -2.99
N GLU A 98 -10.37 21.31 -3.86
CA GLU A 98 -10.35 22.72 -4.25
C GLU A 98 -11.65 23.13 -4.97
N ALA A 99 -12.11 22.31 -5.92
CA ALA A 99 -13.40 22.52 -6.59
C ALA A 99 -14.58 22.40 -5.62
N PHE A 100 -14.54 21.41 -4.71
CA PHE A 100 -15.56 21.19 -3.70
C PHE A 100 -15.65 22.34 -2.69
N ALA A 101 -14.52 22.89 -2.24
CA ALA A 101 -14.47 24.04 -1.34
C ALA A 101 -15.15 25.28 -1.94
N THR A 102 -15.11 25.43 -3.27
CA THR A 102 -15.81 26.50 -3.99
C THR A 102 -17.31 26.19 -4.15
N THR A 103 -17.67 24.90 -4.25
CA THR A 103 -19.06 24.46 -4.50
C THR A 103 -19.92 24.38 -3.24
N LEU A 104 -19.34 23.96 -2.10
CA LEU A 104 -20.03 23.88 -0.80
C LEU A 104 -20.73 25.19 -0.41
N ILE A 105 -20.20 26.32 -0.86
CA ILE A 105 -20.68 27.67 -0.53
C ILE A 105 -21.92 28.05 -1.37
N ASN A 106 -22.05 27.55 -2.60
CA ASN A 106 -23.09 28.00 -3.54
C ASN A 106 -24.44 27.28 -3.37
N VAL A 107 -24.48 26.13 -2.69
CA VAL A 107 -25.67 25.25 -2.66
C VAL A 107 -26.38 25.26 -1.31
N PHE A 108 -25.68 25.44 -0.19
CA PHE A 108 -26.28 25.17 1.12
C PHE A 108 -26.83 26.39 1.87
N LEU A 109 -26.33 27.62 1.68
CA LEU A 109 -26.74 28.77 2.50
C LEU A 109 -26.62 30.13 1.77
N PRO A 110 -27.62 30.60 1.01
CA PRO A 110 -27.54 31.89 0.30
C PRO A 110 -27.64 33.15 1.18
N GLU A 111 -28.18 33.07 2.42
CA GLU A 111 -28.47 34.28 3.25
C GLU A 111 -27.63 34.43 4.53
N VAL A 112 -26.79 33.46 4.91
CA VAL A 112 -25.96 33.54 6.15
C VAL A 112 -24.46 33.27 5.88
N ALA A 113 -24.03 33.41 4.62
CA ALA A 113 -22.79 32.84 4.07
C ALA A 113 -21.46 33.56 4.42
N ALA A 114 -21.45 34.67 5.15
CA ALA A 114 -20.27 35.53 5.15
C ALA A 114 -19.16 35.10 6.14
N LEU A 115 -19.48 34.42 7.25
CA LEU A 115 -18.53 34.29 8.38
C LEU A 115 -18.16 32.84 8.77
N GLN A 116 -19.10 31.90 8.80
CA GLN A 116 -18.80 30.49 9.09
C GLN A 116 -18.28 29.73 7.86
N SER A 117 -18.84 30.05 6.69
CA SER A 117 -18.51 29.47 5.39
C SER A 117 -17.06 29.72 4.95
N SER A 118 -16.44 30.81 5.43
CA SER A 118 -15.05 31.16 5.08
C SER A 118 -14.01 30.34 5.84
N ARG A 119 -14.24 30.03 7.12
CA ARG A 119 -13.25 29.31 7.96
C ARG A 119 -13.15 27.83 7.58
N GLU A 120 -14.28 27.21 7.28
CA GLU A 120 -14.32 25.82 6.81
C GLU A 120 -13.75 25.70 5.40
N GLN A 121 -14.03 26.67 4.52
CA GLN A 121 -13.42 26.73 3.18
C GLN A 121 -11.89 26.81 3.26
N LEU A 122 -11.36 27.69 4.12
CA LEU A 122 -9.93 27.79 4.35
C LEU A 122 -9.36 26.47 4.89
N ALA A 123 -10.05 25.81 5.84
CA ALA A 123 -9.61 24.53 6.38
C ALA A 123 -9.55 23.43 5.30
N VAL A 124 -10.57 23.35 4.42
CA VAL A 124 -10.59 22.38 3.31
C VAL A 124 -9.49 22.70 2.29
N ALA A 125 -9.26 23.98 1.96
CA ALA A 125 -8.20 24.40 1.06
C ALA A 125 -6.80 24.06 1.60
N GLU A 126 -6.56 24.33 2.89
CA GLU A 126 -5.30 23.97 3.56
C GLU A 126 -5.10 22.45 3.61
N PHE A 127 -6.16 21.69 3.89
CA PHE A 127 -6.09 20.23 3.84
C PHE A 127 -5.78 19.72 2.43
N ALA A 128 -6.39 20.29 1.40
CA ALA A 128 -6.09 19.96 0.00
C ALA A 128 -4.63 20.26 -0.35
N GLN A 129 -4.07 21.37 0.13
CA GLN A 129 -2.65 21.71 -0.06
C GLN A 129 -1.72 20.75 0.70
N ALA A 130 -2.11 20.34 1.90
CA ALA A 130 -1.35 19.38 2.71
C ALA A 130 -1.21 18.01 2.01
N LEU A 131 -2.18 17.59 1.19
CA LEU A 131 -2.08 16.34 0.42
C LEU A 131 -0.94 16.37 -0.61
N LEU A 132 -0.58 17.54 -1.14
CA LEU A 132 0.51 17.68 -2.11
C LEU A 132 1.90 17.47 -1.50
N VAL A 133 2.02 17.32 -0.17
CA VAL A 133 3.31 17.01 0.47
C VAL A 133 3.90 15.69 -0.04
N ILE A 134 3.06 14.68 -0.27
CA ILE A 134 3.50 13.35 -0.72
C ILE A 134 4.17 13.41 -2.10
N PRO A 135 3.50 13.90 -3.18
CA PRO A 135 4.13 13.98 -4.49
C PRO A 135 5.32 14.95 -4.54
N LYS A 136 5.32 16.03 -3.72
CA LYS A 136 6.48 16.92 -3.58
C LYS A 136 7.68 16.19 -3.00
N THR A 137 7.49 15.47 -1.90
CA THR A 137 8.56 14.70 -1.24
C THR A 137 9.08 13.58 -2.13
N LEU A 138 8.20 12.86 -2.85
CA LEU A 138 8.60 11.85 -3.81
C LEU A 138 9.50 12.43 -4.91
N SER A 139 9.12 13.57 -5.48
CA SER A 139 9.90 14.25 -6.51
C SER A 139 11.24 14.77 -5.98
N ALA A 140 11.25 15.33 -4.76
CA ALA A 140 12.47 15.83 -4.11
C ALA A 140 13.45 14.70 -3.79
N ASN A 141 12.96 13.56 -3.29
CA ASN A 141 13.78 12.37 -3.03
C ASN A 141 14.38 11.78 -4.31
N ALA A 142 13.70 11.94 -5.45
CA ALA A 142 14.19 11.54 -6.76
C ALA A 142 15.12 12.58 -7.43
N ALA A 143 15.47 13.66 -6.71
CA ALA A 143 16.27 14.78 -7.23
C ALA A 143 15.69 15.42 -8.52
N LYS A 144 14.36 15.46 -8.63
CA LYS A 144 13.63 16.11 -9.73
C LYS A 144 13.02 17.44 -9.29
N ASP A 145 12.62 18.29 -10.23
CA ASP A 145 11.90 19.53 -9.92
C ASP A 145 10.48 19.22 -9.43
N SER A 146 10.31 19.25 -8.10
CA SER A 146 9.04 19.01 -7.44
C SER A 146 7.95 20.04 -7.79
N THR A 147 8.32 21.27 -8.14
CA THR A 147 7.35 22.31 -8.50
C THR A 147 6.80 22.05 -9.88
N GLU A 148 7.67 21.76 -10.84
CA GLU A 148 7.28 21.47 -12.22
C GLU A 148 6.43 20.19 -12.31
N LEU A 149 6.88 19.09 -11.69
CA LEU A 149 6.19 17.81 -11.75
C LEU A 149 4.82 17.83 -11.09
N VAL A 150 4.70 18.45 -9.91
CA VAL A 150 3.42 18.55 -9.22
C VAL A 150 2.46 19.48 -9.96
N ALA A 151 2.95 20.58 -10.54
CA ALA A 151 2.12 21.46 -11.37
C ALA A 151 1.59 20.74 -12.61
N LYS A 152 2.44 19.99 -13.31
CA LYS A 152 2.01 19.15 -14.44
C LYS A 152 0.99 18.11 -13.98
N LEU A 153 1.23 17.41 -12.87
CA LEU A 153 0.33 16.35 -12.39
C LEU A 153 -1.05 16.90 -12.03
N ARG A 154 -1.10 18.06 -11.37
CA ARG A 154 -2.36 18.78 -11.09
C ARG A 154 -3.11 19.14 -12.38
N ALA A 155 -2.41 19.62 -13.40
CA ALA A 155 -3.03 19.96 -14.68
C ALA A 155 -3.66 18.73 -15.36
N PHE A 156 -3.02 17.55 -15.28
CA PHE A 156 -3.56 16.30 -15.80
C PHE A 156 -4.82 15.87 -15.06
N HIS A 157 -4.80 15.89 -13.73
CA HIS A 157 -5.97 15.53 -12.92
C HIS A 157 -7.11 16.54 -13.05
N HIS A 158 -6.83 17.83 -13.21
CA HIS A 158 -7.84 18.83 -13.51
C HIS A 158 -8.53 18.54 -14.85
N LYS A 159 -7.76 18.27 -15.92
CA LYS A 159 -8.32 17.87 -17.23
C LYS A 159 -9.16 16.59 -17.12
N ALA A 160 -8.73 15.62 -16.32
CA ALA A 160 -9.46 14.36 -16.10
C ALA A 160 -10.82 14.56 -15.41
N GLN A 161 -10.93 15.56 -14.52
CA GLN A 161 -12.16 15.87 -13.79
C GLN A 161 -13.10 16.78 -14.58
N THR A 162 -12.56 17.72 -15.39
CA THR A 162 -13.37 18.65 -16.18
C THR A 162 -13.88 18.05 -17.49
N ASN A 163 -13.07 17.23 -18.18
CA ASN A 163 -13.39 16.73 -19.51
C ASN A 163 -13.65 15.21 -19.50
N VAL A 164 -14.88 14.82 -19.86
CA VAL A 164 -15.31 13.41 -19.93
C VAL A 164 -14.46 12.59 -20.91
N GLN A 165 -13.96 13.19 -21.98
CA GLN A 165 -13.12 12.49 -22.97
C GLN A 165 -11.70 12.19 -22.45
N LEU A 166 -11.22 12.96 -21.47
CA LEU A 166 -9.87 12.84 -20.90
C LEU A 166 -9.84 12.12 -19.54
N GLN A 167 -10.90 11.39 -19.18
CA GLN A 167 -10.98 10.65 -17.91
C GLN A 167 -9.86 9.61 -17.74
N HIS A 168 -9.24 9.13 -18.82
CA HIS A 168 -8.12 8.21 -18.74
C HIS A 168 -6.91 8.82 -18.02
N LEU A 169 -6.75 10.15 -18.02
CA LEU A 169 -5.68 10.86 -17.32
C LEU A 169 -5.80 10.77 -15.79
N LYS A 170 -6.89 10.22 -15.24
CA LYS A 170 -7.00 9.97 -13.79
C LYS A 170 -5.97 8.97 -13.27
N TRP A 171 -5.41 8.16 -14.17
CA TRP A 171 -4.36 7.17 -13.86
C TRP A 171 -2.94 7.73 -13.99
N ALA A 172 -2.82 9.00 -14.36
CA ALA A 172 -1.54 9.70 -14.43
C ALA A 172 -0.91 9.78 -13.03
N GLY A 173 0.37 9.45 -12.92
CA GLY A 173 1.16 9.62 -11.71
C GLY A 173 2.60 9.96 -12.03
N LEU A 174 3.40 10.22 -10.99
CA LEU A 174 4.81 10.59 -11.14
C LEU A 174 5.64 9.39 -11.60
N ASP A 175 6.43 9.60 -12.66
CA ASP A 175 7.58 8.79 -13.00
C ASP A 175 8.84 9.45 -12.43
N LEU A 176 9.43 8.81 -11.43
CA LEU A 176 10.62 9.33 -10.76
C LEU A 176 11.93 8.94 -11.48
N GLU A 177 11.89 7.93 -12.36
CA GLU A 177 13.07 7.51 -13.13
C GLU A 177 13.35 8.51 -14.24
N GLU A 178 12.37 8.68 -15.14
CA GLU A 178 12.47 9.63 -16.25
C GLU A 178 12.29 11.07 -15.77
N GLY A 179 11.49 11.29 -14.72
CA GLY A 179 11.14 12.64 -14.25
C GLY A 179 10.06 13.28 -15.13
N ASP A 180 9.05 12.51 -15.49
CA ASP A 180 7.85 12.98 -16.20
C ASP A 180 6.59 12.31 -15.63
N ILE A 181 5.43 12.55 -16.24
CA ILE A 181 4.17 11.94 -15.84
C ILE A 181 3.82 10.81 -16.79
N ARG A 182 3.45 9.66 -16.22
CA ARG A 182 3.03 8.48 -16.99
C ARG A 182 1.74 7.88 -16.47
N ASP A 183 1.14 6.99 -17.27
CA ASP A 183 0.03 6.17 -16.81
C ASP A 183 0.55 5.05 -15.89
N ASN A 184 0.32 5.24 -14.59
CA ASN A 184 0.80 4.32 -13.56
C ASN A 184 0.03 2.99 -13.54
N ARG A 185 -1.15 2.91 -14.15
CA ARG A 185 -1.86 1.64 -14.32
C ARG A 185 -1.12 0.75 -15.32
N VAL A 186 -0.63 1.32 -16.42
CA VAL A 186 0.13 0.58 -17.44
C VAL A 186 1.52 0.23 -16.93
N ALA A 187 2.16 1.15 -16.19
CA ALA A 187 3.46 0.90 -15.58
C ALA A 187 3.43 -0.09 -14.39
N GLY A 188 2.24 -0.52 -13.94
CA GLY A 188 2.09 -1.46 -12.83
C GLY A 188 2.31 -0.86 -11.43
N VAL A 189 2.31 0.48 -11.31
CA VAL A 189 2.46 1.19 -10.04
C VAL A 189 1.09 1.31 -9.37
N ILE A 190 0.77 0.30 -8.56
CA ILE A 190 -0.52 0.16 -7.89
C ILE A 190 -0.37 0.04 -6.37
N GLU A 191 -1.36 0.52 -5.64
CA GLU A 191 -1.42 0.47 -4.18
C GLU A 191 -2.78 -0.05 -3.71
N PRO A 192 -2.85 -0.77 -2.57
CA PRO A 192 -4.12 -1.14 -1.96
C PRO A 192 -4.87 0.09 -1.45
N LEU A 193 -6.16 0.21 -1.77
CA LEU A 193 -6.99 1.34 -1.32
C LEU A 193 -7.02 1.47 0.21
N MET A 194 -7.07 0.33 0.92
CA MET A 194 -7.12 0.31 2.38
C MET A 194 -5.93 1.05 3.03
N SER A 195 -4.75 0.96 2.43
CA SER A 195 -3.57 1.67 2.95
C SER A 195 -3.75 3.19 2.84
N LYS A 196 -4.26 3.70 1.71
CA LYS A 196 -4.56 5.14 1.53
C LYS A 196 -5.63 5.64 2.50
N VAL A 197 -6.72 4.88 2.67
CA VAL A 197 -7.82 5.26 3.56
C VAL A 197 -7.34 5.31 5.01
N CYS A 198 -6.59 4.30 5.46
CA CYS A 198 -6.02 4.26 6.80
C CYS A 198 -5.10 5.47 7.04
N CYS A 199 -4.20 5.77 6.11
CA CYS A 199 -3.31 6.94 6.23
C CYS A 199 -4.07 8.28 6.26
N ALA A 200 -5.23 8.38 5.60
CA ALA A 200 -6.07 9.57 5.64
C ALA A 200 -6.88 9.68 6.95
N SER A 201 -7.38 8.57 7.48
CA SER A 201 -8.20 8.55 8.70
C SER A 201 -7.40 8.64 10.01
N ASN A 202 -6.20 8.05 10.05
CA ASN A 202 -5.39 7.97 11.29
C ASN A 202 -4.56 9.22 11.61
N LYS A 203 -4.61 10.27 10.77
CA LYS A 203 -3.91 11.53 11.04
C LYS A 203 -4.50 12.36 12.21
N GLY A 204 -5.56 11.86 12.87
CA GLY A 204 -6.14 12.48 14.07
C GLY A 204 -5.57 12.01 15.41
N GLY A 205 -4.52 11.19 15.41
CA GLY A 205 -3.84 10.71 16.63
C GLY A 205 -2.38 11.13 16.68
N ILE A 206 -2.14 12.42 16.90
CA ILE A 206 -0.88 12.97 17.43
C ILE A 206 -1.27 13.94 18.54
#